data_AF-A0A7S0P6W7-F1
#
_entry.id   AF-A0A7S0P6W7-F1
#
_cell.length_a   1.000
_cell.length_b   1.000
_cell.length_c   1.000
_cell.angle_alpha   90.00
_cell.angle_beta   90.00
_cell.angle_gamma   90.00
#
_symmetry.space_group_name_H-M   'P 1'
#
loop_
_entity.id
_entity.type
_entity.pdbx_description
1 polymer ?
#
loop_
_entity_poly.entity_id
_entity_poly.type
_entity_poly.pdbx_seq_one_letter_code
_entity_poly.pdbx_strand_id
1 'polypeptide(L)'
;APRAKLLDDETLEFDAVCKPLRMKPADESGALPKDPWVSLAAGRLCVMKSASGGMRVAHCILLGMDEDNNPVPRTVINGRFLEKPTIRAGGKPIVSALITNQDAKGVTAPARFMLRFKKQEDADKL
;
A
#
# COMPACT_ATOMS: atom_id res chain seq x y z
N ALA A 1 -2.81 -10.06 -15.31
CA ALA A 1 -2.22 -9.03 -14.42
C ALA A 1 -1.13 -9.69 -13.58
N PRO A 2 0.04 -9.05 -13.41
CA PRO A 2 1.11 -9.58 -12.57
C PRO A 2 0.61 -9.77 -11.13
N ARG A 3 0.90 -10.93 -10.54
CA ARG A 3 0.62 -11.26 -9.15
C ARG A 3 1.92 -11.20 -8.36
N ALA A 4 1.87 -10.82 -7.08
CA ALA A 4 3.00 -11.00 -6.17
C ALA A 4 3.39 -12.48 -6.18
N LYS A 5 4.69 -12.77 -6.29
CA LYS A 5 5.20 -14.13 -6.10
C LYS A 5 5.18 -14.40 -4.59
N LEU A 6 4.28 -15.28 -4.14
CA LEU A 6 4.18 -15.72 -2.76
C LEU A 6 5.49 -16.42 -2.36
N LEU A 7 5.97 -16.19 -1.14
CA LEU A 7 6.90 -17.12 -0.50
C LEU A 7 6.13 -18.38 -0.07
N ASP A 8 6.83 -19.51 0.07
CA ASP A 8 6.21 -20.83 0.31
C ASP A 8 5.41 -20.91 1.63
N ASP A 9 5.54 -19.91 2.52
CA ASP A 9 4.88 -19.81 3.83
C ASP A 9 3.86 -18.65 3.95
N GLU A 10 3.46 -18.03 2.85
CA GLU A 10 2.54 -16.89 2.84
C GLU A 10 1.15 -17.25 2.27
N THR A 11 0.10 -16.93 3.03
CA THR A 11 -1.30 -17.09 2.58
C THR A 11 -1.88 -15.73 2.19
N LEU A 12 -2.47 -15.64 0.99
CA LEU A 12 -3.20 -14.45 0.54
C LEU A 12 -4.50 -14.28 1.35
N GLU A 13 -4.60 -13.20 2.14
CA GLU A 13 -5.81 -12.86 2.92
C GLU A 13 -6.71 -11.84 2.23
N PHE A 14 -6.13 -10.95 1.43
CA PHE A 14 -6.86 -9.88 0.75
C PHE A 14 -6.27 -9.59 -0.61
N ASP A 15 -7.13 -9.31 -1.58
CA ASP A 15 -6.74 -8.93 -2.93
C ASP A 15 -7.79 -8.01 -3.56
N ALA A 16 -7.46 -6.74 -3.74
CA ALA A 16 -8.34 -5.78 -4.39
C ALA A 16 -7.58 -4.68 -5.14
N VAL A 17 -8.25 -4.04 -6.09
CA VAL A 17 -7.71 -2.86 -6.78
C VAL A 17 -7.94 -1.62 -5.91
N CYS A 18 -6.87 -0.88 -5.66
CA CYS A 18 -6.92 0.38 -4.93
C CYS A 18 -6.06 1.45 -5.61
N LYS A 19 -6.31 2.71 -5.29
CA LYS A 19 -5.43 3.83 -5.59
C LYS A 19 -4.79 4.30 -4.28
N PRO A 20 -3.50 4.01 -4.04
CA PRO A 20 -2.81 4.47 -2.86
C PRO A 20 -2.44 5.94 -2.97
N LEU A 21 -2.53 6.65 -1.85
CA LEU A 21 -1.97 7.98 -1.65
C LEU A 21 -0.96 7.90 -0.51
N ARG A 22 0.29 8.28 -0.75
CA ARG A 22 1.35 8.28 0.27
C ARG A 22 1.44 9.64 0.94
N MET A 23 1.57 9.66 2.25
CA MET A 23 1.86 10.87 3.01
C MET A 23 3.30 11.32 2.75
N LYS A 24 3.50 12.59 2.40
CA LYS A 24 4.80 13.24 2.33
C LYS A 24 5.41 13.29 3.74
N PRO A 25 6.75 13.20 3.86
CA PRO A 25 7.41 13.46 5.13
C PRO A 25 7.09 14.89 5.59
N ALA A 26 7.14 15.11 6.91
CA ALA A 26 7.18 16.45 7.46
C ALA A 26 8.47 17.16 7.02
N ASP A 27 8.44 18.49 7.00
CA ASP A 27 9.63 19.30 6.82
C ASP A 27 10.53 19.28 8.07
N GLU A 28 11.66 20.00 8.02
CA GLU A 28 12.65 20.06 9.11
C GLU A 28 12.08 20.65 10.42
N SER A 29 10.95 21.37 10.35
CA SER A 29 10.24 21.89 11.52
C SER A 29 9.24 20.91 12.13
N GLY A 30 9.04 19.74 11.49
CA GLY A 30 8.03 18.76 11.87
C GLY A 30 6.63 19.08 11.35
N ALA A 31 6.47 20.14 10.55
CA ALA A 31 5.19 20.49 9.93
C ALA A 31 4.92 19.65 8.68
N LEU A 32 3.67 19.21 8.52
CA LEU A 32 3.23 18.58 7.27
C LEU A 32 2.94 19.66 6.22
N PRO A 33 3.27 19.42 4.94
CA PRO A 33 2.91 20.33 3.87
C PRO A 33 1.38 20.44 3.72
N LYS A 34 0.90 21.59 3.24
CA LYS A 34 -0.53 21.91 3.06
C LYS A 34 -1.32 20.83 2.32
N ASP A 35 -0.70 20.23 1.30
CA ASP A 35 -1.18 19.04 0.60
C ASP A 35 -0.23 17.86 0.84
N PRO A 36 -0.41 17.12 1.95
CA PRO A 36 0.55 16.11 2.38
C PRO A 36 0.39 14.80 1.64
N TRP A 37 -0.56 14.67 0.72
CA TRP A 37 -0.85 13.40 0.05
C TRP A 37 -0.40 13.41 -1.40
N VAL A 38 0.47 12.47 -1.77
CA VAL A 38 0.86 12.21 -3.16
C VAL A 38 0.05 11.02 -3.66
N SER A 39 -0.76 11.23 -4.69
CA SER A 39 -1.46 10.14 -5.36
C SER A 39 -0.47 9.30 -6.15
N LEU A 40 -0.52 7.99 -5.94
CA LEU A 40 0.18 7.02 -6.77
C LEU A 40 -0.78 6.50 -7.86
N ALA A 41 -0.25 5.77 -8.84
CA ALA A 41 -1.09 5.09 -9.82
C ALA A 41 -1.93 3.99 -9.15
N ALA A 42 -3.06 3.64 -9.75
CA ALA A 42 -3.90 2.56 -9.23
C ALA A 42 -3.21 1.21 -9.48
N GLY A 43 -3.40 0.27 -8.56
CA GLY A 43 -2.87 -1.07 -8.70
C GLY A 43 -3.52 -2.06 -7.75
N ARG A 44 -2.96 -3.26 -7.72
CA ARG A 44 -3.52 -4.39 -6.98
C ARG A 44 -2.84 -4.47 -5.62
N LEU A 45 -3.62 -4.29 -4.56
CA LEU A 45 -3.19 -4.48 -3.19
C LEU A 45 -3.44 -5.93 -2.80
N CYS A 46 -2.37 -6.64 -2.46
CA CYS A 46 -2.40 -7.97 -1.87
C CYS A 46 -1.98 -7.85 -0.40
N VAL A 47 -2.77 -8.41 0.51
CA VAL A 47 -2.35 -8.61 1.91
C VAL A 47 -2.15 -10.09 2.12
N MET A 48 -0.99 -10.44 2.63
CA MET A 48 -0.57 -11.81 2.85
C MET A 48 -0.26 -11.98 4.33
N LYS A 49 -0.56 -13.15 4.88
CA LYS A 49 -0.23 -13.51 6.25
C LYS A 49 0.88 -14.56 6.23
N SER A 50 1.99 -14.26 6.89
CA SER A 50 3.04 -15.26 7.11
C SER A 50 2.58 -16.32 8.11
N ALA A 51 2.90 -17.57 7.82
CA ALA A 51 2.65 -18.73 8.70
C ALA A 51 3.35 -18.63 10.06
N SER A 52 4.43 -17.85 10.16
CA SER A 52 5.27 -17.71 11.36
C SER A 52 4.67 -16.88 12.51
N GLY A 53 3.42 -16.39 12.39
CA GLY A 53 2.71 -15.85 13.55
C GLY A 53 2.18 -14.41 13.43
N GLY A 54 1.54 -14.07 12.30
CA GLY A 54 0.53 -13.00 12.31
C GLY A 54 0.93 -11.65 11.70
N MET A 55 2.10 -11.56 11.07
CA MET A 55 2.47 -10.35 10.34
C MET A 55 1.75 -10.29 8.99
N ARG A 56 0.88 -9.29 8.83
CA ARG A 56 0.23 -8.95 7.56
C ARG A 56 1.18 -8.12 6.71
N VAL A 57 1.65 -8.70 5.61
CA VAL A 57 2.48 -8.03 4.62
C VAL A 57 1.58 -7.48 3.52
N ALA A 58 1.61 -6.17 3.33
CA ALA A 58 0.95 -5.48 2.25
C ALA A 58 1.91 -5.29 1.08
N HIS A 59 1.53 -5.83 -0.08
CA HIS A 59 2.13 -5.49 -1.35
C HIS A 59 1.12 -4.76 -2.22
N CYS A 60 1.43 -3.54 -2.63
CA CYS A 60 0.68 -2.89 -3.69
C CYS A 60 1.54 -2.84 -4.94
N ILE A 61 1.10 -3.59 -5.96
CA ILE A 61 1.78 -3.72 -7.24
C ILE A 61 1.01 -2.88 -8.25
N LEU A 62 1.69 -1.88 -8.81
CA LEU A 62 1.21 -1.08 -9.91
C LEU A 62 1.85 -1.59 -11.21
N LEU A 63 1.24 -1.28 -12.35
CA LEU A 63 1.94 -1.30 -13.63
C LEU A 63 2.56 0.10 -13.81
N GLY A 64 3.88 0.19 -13.67
CA GLY A 64 4.66 1.36 -14.06
C GLY A 64 5.16 1.21 -15.49
N MET A 65 5.85 2.23 -16.00
CA MET A 65 6.66 2.12 -17.22
C MET A 65 8.14 2.08 -16.83
N ASP A 66 8.96 1.31 -17.54
CA ASP A 66 10.42 1.40 -17.45
C ASP A 66 10.95 2.58 -18.29
N GLU A 67 12.27 2.73 -18.37
CA GLU A 67 12.92 3.81 -19.13
C GLU A 67 12.63 3.74 -20.64
N ASP A 68 12.25 2.55 -21.13
CA ASP A 68 11.92 2.25 -22.52
C ASP A 68 10.40 2.28 -22.80
N ASN A 69 9.60 2.80 -21.86
CA ASN A 69 8.13 2.83 -21.92
C ASN A 69 7.44 1.45 -21.98
N ASN A 70 8.11 0.38 -21.55
CA ASN A 70 7.46 -0.93 -21.40
C ASN A 70 6.73 -1.01 -20.06
N PRO A 71 5.51 -1.59 -20.01
CA PRO A 71 4.77 -1.76 -18.78
C PRO A 71 5.46 -2.80 -17.88
N VAL A 72 6.03 -2.34 -16.77
CA VAL A 72 6.71 -3.20 -15.78
C VAL A 72 5.98 -3.18 -14.43
N PRO A 73 5.85 -4.33 -13.75
CA PRO A 73 5.31 -4.37 -12.40
C PRO A 73 6.21 -3.57 -11.44
N ARG A 74 5.63 -2.60 -10.73
CA ARG A 74 6.34 -1.81 -9.72
C ARG A 74 5.62 -1.91 -8.38
N THR A 75 6.33 -2.40 -7.38
CA THR A 75 5.83 -2.44 -6.00
C THR A 75 5.99 -1.06 -5.37
N VAL A 76 4.89 -0.48 -4.87
CA VAL A 76 4.87 0.85 -4.23
C VAL A 76 4.55 0.83 -2.73
N ILE A 77 3.91 -0.26 -2.29
CA ILE A 77 3.77 -0.61 -0.89
C ILE A 77 4.44 -1.98 -0.76
N ASN A 78 5.45 -2.06 0.09
CA ASN A 78 6.15 -3.30 0.42
C ASN A 78 6.50 -3.30 1.90
N GLY A 79 5.69 -3.99 2.69
CA GLY A 79 6.04 -4.32 4.06
C GLY A 79 4.82 -4.47 4.96
N ARG A 80 4.95 -4.18 6.25
CA ARG A 80 4.03 -4.70 7.27
C ARG A 80 3.12 -3.61 7.81
N PHE A 81 1.86 -3.94 8.06
CA PHE A 81 0.99 -3.04 8.82
C PHE A 81 1.54 -2.84 10.22
N LEU A 82 1.71 -1.59 10.62
CA LEU A 82 2.13 -1.19 11.96
C LEU A 82 0.94 -0.94 12.89
N GLU A 83 -0.24 -0.71 12.32
CA GLU A 83 -1.49 -0.51 13.03
C GLU A 83 -2.64 -1.18 12.26
N LYS A 84 -3.77 -1.41 12.94
CA LYS A 84 -4.98 -1.88 12.27
C LYS A 84 -5.46 -0.81 11.26
N PRO A 85 -5.71 -1.16 9.99
CA PRO A 85 -6.26 -0.23 9.02
C PRO A 85 -7.59 0.36 9.52
N THR A 86 -7.81 1.65 9.25
CA THR A 86 -9.00 2.37 9.71
C THR A 86 -9.78 2.93 8.53
N ILE A 87 -11.05 2.57 8.42
CA ILE A 87 -11.98 3.14 7.43
C ILE A 87 -12.24 4.59 7.83
N ARG A 88 -12.10 5.52 6.88
CA ARG A 88 -12.41 6.93 7.09
C ARG A 88 -13.83 7.25 6.66
N ALA A 89 -14.55 8.02 7.47
CA ALA A 89 -15.85 8.58 7.12
C ALA A 89 -15.71 9.63 5.99
N GLY A 90 -16.68 9.68 5.07
CA GLY A 90 -16.69 10.70 4.00
C GLY A 90 -17.20 10.25 2.63
N GLY A 91 -17.99 9.16 2.54
CA GLY A 91 -18.67 8.73 1.31
C GLY A 91 -17.78 8.13 0.22
N LYS A 92 -16.45 8.10 0.41
CA LYS A 92 -15.52 7.36 -0.45
C LYS A 92 -14.93 6.19 0.35
N PRO A 93 -14.77 5.01 -0.26
CA PRO A 93 -14.21 3.84 0.41
C PRO A 93 -12.70 4.03 0.58
N ILE A 94 -12.30 4.69 1.67
CA ILE A 94 -10.91 5.06 1.96
C ILE A 94 -10.49 4.41 3.27
N VAL A 95 -9.37 3.69 3.23
CA VAL A 95 -8.75 3.08 4.41
C VAL A 95 -7.42 3.78 4.68
N SER A 96 -7.19 4.22 5.91
CA SER A 96 -5.90 4.74 6.38
C SER A 96 -5.07 3.59 6.94
N ALA A 97 -3.80 3.51 6.54
CA ALA A 97 -2.89 2.48 7.01
C ALA A 97 -1.49 3.03 7.26
N LEU A 98 -0.87 2.67 8.38
CA LEU A 98 0.55 2.87 8.63
C LEU A 98 1.30 1.57 8.33
N ILE A 99 2.27 1.62 7.43
CA ILE A 99 2.97 0.45 6.89
C ILE A 99 4.48 0.69 6.97
N THR A 100 5.27 -0.29 7.42
CA THR A 100 6.72 -0.27 7.13
C THR A 100 6.89 -0.43 5.63
N ASN A 101 7.42 0.58 4.96
CA ASN A 101 7.57 0.55 3.52
C ASN A 101 9.04 0.50 3.16
N GLN A 102 9.45 -0.59 2.52
CA GLN A 102 10.78 -0.75 1.96
C GLN A 102 10.82 -0.10 0.58
N ASP A 103 11.73 0.86 0.39
CA ASP A 103 11.94 1.49 -0.91
C ASP A 103 12.81 0.61 -1.84
N ALA A 104 13.05 1.10 -3.06
CA ALA A 104 13.86 0.39 -4.06
C ALA A 104 15.33 0.22 -3.65
N LYS A 105 15.83 1.00 -2.68
CA LYS A 105 17.19 0.89 -2.13
C LYS A 105 17.26 -0.05 -0.93
N GLY A 106 16.13 -0.67 -0.56
CA GLY A 106 16.03 -1.55 0.58
C GLY A 106 15.89 -0.83 1.93
N VAL A 107 15.74 0.49 1.94
CA VAL A 107 15.55 1.26 3.17
C VAL A 107 14.10 1.09 3.63
N THR A 108 13.94 0.58 4.85
CA THR A 108 12.62 0.36 5.44
C THR A 108 12.30 1.48 6.42
N ALA A 109 11.22 2.22 6.14
CA ALA A 109 10.73 3.27 7.03
C ALA A 109 9.20 3.25 7.13
N PRO A 110 8.60 3.65 8.27
CA PRO A 110 7.16 3.83 8.36
C PRO A 110 6.66 4.85 7.34
N ALA A 111 5.60 4.50 6.62
CA ALA A 111 4.90 5.40 5.70
C ALA A 111 3.40 5.26 5.90
N ARG A 112 2.70 6.39 5.96
CA ARG A 112 1.23 6.39 6.03
C ARG A 112 0.64 6.47 4.64
N PHE A 113 -0.35 5.62 4.39
CA PHE A 113 -1.08 5.54 3.15
C PHE A 113 -2.58 5.77 3.38
N MET A 114 -3.22 6.42 2.42
CA MET A 114 -4.67 6.32 2.22
C MET A 114 -4.92 5.43 1.00
N LEU A 115 -5.63 4.33 1.21
CA LEU A 115 -5.98 3.36 0.19
C LEU A 115 -7.42 3.66 -0.26
N ARG A 116 -7.57 4.17 -1.47
CA ARG A 116 -8.90 4.43 -2.05
C ARG A 116 -9.33 3.24 -2.89
N PHE A 117 -10.42 2.59 -2.50
CA PHE A 117 -11.01 1.50 -3.25
C PHE A 117 -12.06 2.01 -4.25
N LYS A 118 -12.50 1.14 -5.15
CA LYS A 118 -13.65 1.43 -6.02
C LYS A 118 -14.97 1.07 -5.33
N LYS A 119 -14.98 -0.02 -4.58
CA LYS A 119 -16.15 -0.54 -3.86
C LYS A 119 -15.98 -0.35 -2.36
N GLN A 120 -17.08 -0.08 -1.66
CA GLN A 120 -17.10 -0.02 -0.18
C GLN A 120 -16.80 -1.38 0.44
N GLU A 121 -17.32 -2.45 -0.15
CA GLU A 121 -17.04 -3.84 0.26
C GLU A 121 -15.53 -4.15 0.36
N ASP A 122 -14.72 -3.65 -0.58
CA ASP A 122 -13.26 -3.88 -0.55
C ASP A 122 -12.59 -3.10 0.58
N ALA A 123 -13.11 -1.92 0.95
CA ALA A 123 -12.63 -1.15 2.09
C ALA A 123 -13.07 -1.74 3.43
N ASP A 124 -14.26 -2.34 3.49
CA ASP A 124 -14.79 -2.97 4.70
C ASP A 124 -14.13 -4.32 5.00
N LYS A 125 -13.71 -5.04 3.94
CA LYS A 125 -13.01 -6.33 4.05
C LYS A 125 -11.55 -6.19 4.52
N LEU A 126 -10.91 -5.05 4.26
CA LEU A 126 -9.50 -4.80 4.62
C LEU A 126 -9.33 -4.47 6.10
#